data_AF-A0A5B8JE22-F1
#
_entry.id   AF-A0A5B8JE22-F1
#
_cell.length_a   1.000
_cell.length_b   1.000
_cell.length_c   1.000
_cell.angle_alpha   90.00
_cell.angle_beta   90.00
_cell.angle_gamma   90.00
#
_symmetry.space_group_name_H-M   'P 1'
#
loop_
_entity.id
_entity.type
_entity.pdbx_description
1 polymer ?
#
loop_
_entity_poly.entity_id
_entity_poly.type
_entity_poly.pdbx_seq_one_letter_code
_entity_poly.pdbx_strand_id
1 'polypeptide(L)'
;MTERSDTGPRDPAPGSPARVATAPEGAVVFVPSAGGGTPGRYAALRREHGSVAPVVLAGGVRAWLVLGYAEVAYVTGHDELFARDVLCPGPWPGADGGPWTGAAADRRVPSVARALEAVDQFELAQGCRGIAHRLVDAFAGSGRAELMTAYAGSLSLRAAVLMCGLPPGAEATEELVRDLGTALAGEEEPDFGTKAGGTAGGGGCSGVRGDKAVAAYVRAGERVRRLVAARRAVPGPDMVSRLLADPAGATDEEVTRQVLGMVAAAHRPTADWIGNTLRLLLTDERFARDVSGGRLSIGQALNEVLWLDTPTQLATGRRARRDTQLGGRRIRAGDRLVPALAAANTDPGIWPDGRAGAENTAHLSFGGGVHRCPYPAPLLADVIARTAIETLLERLPDTVLATEATEAPEAAGTAGAAKAAEPVWRPSVRARGLVTLPVRFTPVVR
;
A
#
# COMPACT_ATOMS: atom_id res chain seq x y z
N MET A 1 32.98 44.76 40.00
CA MET A 1 31.91 44.65 38.99
C MET A 1 32.47 43.77 37.88
N THR A 2 32.24 42.47 37.96
CA THR A 2 32.80 41.48 37.02
C THR A 2 31.76 40.39 36.87
N GLU A 3 31.06 40.45 35.74
CA GLU A 3 29.95 39.59 35.37
C GLU A 3 30.42 38.15 35.13
N ARG A 4 29.63 37.20 35.64
CA ARG A 4 29.71 35.78 35.31
C ARG A 4 29.01 35.56 33.98
N SER A 5 29.73 35.04 32.99
CA SER A 5 29.14 34.59 31.73
C SER A 5 28.56 33.18 31.89
N ASP A 6 27.25 33.12 31.65
CA ASP A 6 26.39 31.96 31.59
C ASP A 6 26.71 31.13 30.32
N THR A 7 26.87 29.82 30.44
CA THR A 7 27.12 28.91 29.31
C THR A 7 25.99 27.88 29.22
N GLY A 8 24.88 28.32 28.62
CA GLY A 8 23.82 27.41 28.16
C GLY A 8 24.27 26.55 26.97
N PRO A 9 23.62 25.39 26.73
CA PRO A 9 23.98 24.48 25.65
C PRO A 9 23.67 25.12 24.29
N ARG A 10 24.67 25.15 23.40
CA ARG A 10 24.55 25.65 22.03
C ARG A 10 23.87 24.62 21.14
N ASP A 11 22.80 25.03 20.44
CA ASP A 11 22.26 24.31 19.29
C ASP A 11 23.34 24.11 18.21
N PRO A 12 23.39 22.95 17.54
CA PRO A 12 24.35 22.74 16.46
C PRO A 12 23.95 23.54 15.21
N ALA A 13 24.93 24.25 14.64
CA ALA A 13 24.77 25.10 13.46
C ALA A 13 24.32 24.31 12.21
N PRO A 14 23.47 24.90 11.34
CA PRO A 14 23.05 24.28 10.09
C PRO A 14 24.20 24.36 9.07
N GLY A 15 24.77 23.22 8.69
CA GLY A 15 25.79 23.17 7.63
C GLY A 15 26.90 22.12 7.76
N SER A 16 26.90 21.27 8.79
CA SER A 16 27.82 20.13 8.80
C SER A 16 27.44 19.12 7.72
N PRO A 17 28.37 18.63 6.88
CA PRO A 17 28.08 17.57 5.92
C PRO A 17 27.55 16.37 6.69
N ALA A 18 26.39 15.85 6.27
CA ALA A 18 25.78 14.67 6.85
C ALA A 18 26.85 13.57 6.95
N ARG A 19 27.26 13.20 8.17
CA ARG A 19 28.15 12.06 8.36
C ARG A 19 27.50 10.87 7.64
N VAL A 20 28.22 10.31 6.68
CA VAL A 20 27.82 9.09 5.98
C VAL A 20 27.58 8.04 7.06
N ALA A 21 26.34 7.55 7.17
CA ALA A 21 25.97 6.52 8.13
C ALA A 21 26.98 5.37 8.06
N THR A 22 27.70 5.15 9.15
CA THR A 22 28.62 4.00 9.26
C THR A 22 27.76 2.75 9.20
N ALA A 23 28.10 1.79 8.33
CA ALA A 23 27.36 0.54 8.27
C ALA A 23 27.34 -0.09 9.66
N PRO A 24 26.19 -0.59 10.15
CA PRO A 24 26.24 -1.57 11.21
C PRO A 24 26.92 -2.82 10.64
N GLU A 25 27.94 -3.34 11.33
CA GLU A 25 28.58 -4.61 10.96
C GLU A 25 27.51 -5.72 10.80
N GLY A 26 27.66 -6.56 9.76
CA GLY A 26 26.74 -7.66 9.48
C GLY A 26 25.45 -7.31 8.71
N ALA A 27 25.41 -6.20 7.97
CA ALA A 27 24.20 -5.79 7.24
C ALA A 27 23.82 -6.76 6.10
N VAL A 28 22.55 -7.21 6.10
CA VAL A 28 22.00 -8.12 5.08
C VAL A 28 21.39 -7.33 3.91
N VAL A 29 21.64 -7.78 2.68
CA VAL A 29 21.01 -7.17 1.49
C VAL A 29 19.51 -7.49 1.50
N PHE A 30 18.68 -6.45 1.58
CA PHE A 30 17.22 -6.56 1.66
C PHE A 30 16.57 -6.01 0.38
N VAL A 31 16.60 -6.83 -0.67
CA VAL A 31 16.04 -6.52 -2.00
C VAL A 31 14.86 -7.43 -2.34
N PRO A 32 14.03 -7.08 -3.35
CA PRO A 32 12.97 -7.96 -3.83
C PRO A 32 13.51 -9.34 -4.23
N SER A 33 12.72 -10.39 -3.96
CA SER A 33 13.07 -11.76 -4.36
C SER A 33 11.93 -12.41 -5.12
N ALA A 34 12.26 -13.33 -6.03
CA ALA A 34 11.38 -13.93 -7.05
C ALA A 34 10.16 -14.73 -6.53
N GLY A 35 9.90 -14.77 -5.22
CA GLY A 35 8.71 -15.40 -4.63
C GLY A 35 7.92 -14.51 -3.68
N GLY A 36 8.30 -13.22 -3.55
CA GLY A 36 7.66 -12.28 -2.61
C GLY A 36 7.67 -12.73 -1.13
N GLY A 37 8.40 -13.80 -0.80
CA GLY A 37 8.32 -14.54 0.46
C GLY A 37 9.03 -13.83 1.60
N THR A 38 8.32 -12.89 2.22
CA THR A 38 8.77 -12.13 3.40
C THR A 38 8.75 -12.90 4.73
N PRO A 39 7.81 -13.82 5.04
CA PRO A 39 7.71 -14.40 6.39
C PRO A 39 8.96 -15.15 6.84
N GLY A 40 9.49 -16.04 6.00
CA GLY A 40 10.72 -16.79 6.29
C GLY A 40 11.96 -15.90 6.41
N ARG A 41 12.03 -14.82 5.62
CA ARG A 41 13.11 -13.82 5.69
C ARG A 41 13.07 -13.04 6.99
N TYR A 42 11.89 -12.59 7.44
CA TYR A 42 11.76 -11.89 8.72
C TYR A 42 12.05 -12.80 9.90
N ALA A 43 11.61 -14.06 9.88
CA ALA A 43 11.95 -15.03 10.90
C ALA A 43 13.46 -15.28 10.98
N ALA A 44 14.15 -15.43 9.84
CA ALA A 44 15.60 -15.57 9.80
C ALA A 44 16.32 -14.33 10.40
N LEU A 45 15.95 -13.12 9.96
CA LEU A 45 16.53 -11.88 10.47
C LEU A 45 16.29 -11.70 11.98
N ARG A 46 15.11 -12.06 12.49
CA ARG A 46 14.84 -12.01 13.93
C ARG A 46 15.72 -12.98 14.72
N ARG A 47 15.93 -14.20 14.21
CA ARG A 47 16.82 -15.18 14.88
C ARG A 47 18.26 -14.70 14.96
N GLU A 48 18.74 -14.00 13.93
CA GLU A 48 20.12 -13.54 13.85
C GLU A 48 20.36 -12.21 14.60
N HIS A 49 19.43 -11.26 14.49
CA HIS A 49 19.65 -9.88 14.94
C HIS A 49 18.65 -9.39 16.00
N GLY A 50 17.62 -10.17 16.35
CA GLY A 50 16.53 -9.75 17.24
C GLY A 50 15.51 -8.84 16.55
N SER A 51 14.86 -7.96 17.32
CA SER A 51 13.77 -7.09 16.83
C SER A 51 14.22 -5.97 15.89
N VAL A 52 15.53 -5.72 15.75
CA VAL A 52 16.09 -4.66 14.90
C VAL A 52 17.32 -5.20 14.17
N ALA A 53 17.23 -5.31 12.85
CA ALA A 53 18.26 -5.91 12.00
C ALA A 53 18.96 -4.85 11.12
N PRO A 54 20.29 -4.91 10.94
CA PRO A 54 20.98 -4.07 9.98
C PRO A 54 20.74 -4.56 8.55
N VAL A 55 20.34 -3.66 7.65
CA VAL A 55 20.07 -4.00 6.25
C VAL A 55 20.68 -3.01 5.26
N VAL A 56 20.94 -3.50 4.06
CA VAL A 56 21.24 -2.68 2.88
C VAL A 56 20.05 -2.80 1.94
N LEU A 57 19.30 -1.71 1.79
CA LEU A 57 18.24 -1.60 0.82
C LEU A 57 18.81 -1.42 -0.58
N ALA A 58 17.92 -1.54 -1.56
CA ALA A 58 18.22 -1.26 -2.94
C ALA A 58 18.79 0.17 -3.13
N GLY A 59 19.69 0.35 -4.09
CA GLY A 59 20.47 1.60 -4.25
C GLY A 59 21.60 1.78 -3.23
N GLY A 60 21.93 0.73 -2.46
CA GLY A 60 23.02 0.77 -1.46
C GLY A 60 22.67 1.54 -0.19
N VAL A 61 21.39 1.89 -0.02
CA VAL A 61 20.92 2.66 1.15
C VAL A 61 21.00 1.79 2.40
N ARG A 62 21.85 2.19 3.33
CA ARG A 62 22.04 1.50 4.61
C ARG A 62 20.95 1.95 5.59
N ALA A 63 20.32 1.00 6.28
CA ALA A 63 19.24 1.26 7.23
C ALA A 63 19.13 0.15 8.30
N TRP A 64 18.37 0.45 9.35
CA TRP A 64 17.89 -0.51 10.34
C TRP A 64 16.48 -0.98 9.95
N LEU A 65 16.29 -2.26 9.71
CA LEU A 65 14.97 -2.86 9.55
C LEU A 65 14.39 -3.16 10.92
N VAL A 66 13.25 -2.54 11.25
CA VAL A 66 12.57 -2.71 12.54
C VAL A 66 11.51 -3.79 12.38
N LEU A 67 11.69 -4.91 13.07
CA LEU A 67 10.94 -6.17 12.88
C LEU A 67 9.94 -6.45 14.00
N GLY A 68 10.23 -6.02 15.23
CA GLY A 68 9.38 -6.28 16.39
C GLY A 68 8.14 -5.38 16.43
N TYR A 69 7.02 -5.91 16.92
CA TYR A 69 5.76 -5.21 16.98
C TYR A 69 5.85 -3.96 17.87
N ALA A 70 6.41 -4.11 19.07
CA ALA A 70 6.60 -3.00 20.00
C ALA A 70 7.54 -1.92 19.43
N GLU A 71 8.64 -2.32 18.80
CA GLU A 71 9.59 -1.37 18.19
C GLU A 71 8.98 -0.64 16.98
N VAL A 72 8.21 -1.32 16.13
CA VAL A 72 7.52 -0.66 15.00
C VAL A 72 6.47 0.32 15.53
N ALA A 73 5.67 -0.06 16.52
CA ALA A 73 4.70 0.84 17.16
C ALA A 73 5.41 2.06 17.79
N TYR A 74 6.53 1.84 18.47
CA TYR A 74 7.33 2.91 19.07
C TYR A 74 7.91 3.86 18.00
N VAL A 75 8.60 3.33 16.99
CA VAL A 75 9.21 4.13 15.91
C VAL A 75 8.18 4.92 15.11
N THR A 76 6.99 4.36 14.90
CA THR A 76 5.92 5.05 14.16
C THR A 76 5.17 6.06 15.02
N GLY A 77 5.09 5.86 16.34
CA GLY A 77 4.43 6.75 17.29
C GLY A 77 5.23 7.98 17.72
N HIS A 78 6.56 7.97 17.59
CA HIS A 78 7.45 9.02 18.10
C HIS A 78 8.18 9.77 16.96
N ASP A 79 7.46 10.60 16.20
CA ASP A 79 8.03 11.37 15.06
C ASP A 79 9.10 12.40 15.49
N GLU A 80 8.98 12.90 16.73
CA GLU A 80 9.98 13.76 17.36
C GLU A 80 11.33 13.07 17.56
N LEU A 81 11.35 11.73 17.66
CA LEU A 81 12.57 10.93 17.74
C LEU A 81 12.97 10.36 16.38
N PHE A 82 11.98 10.00 15.58
CA PHE A 82 12.13 9.34 14.29
C PHE A 82 11.37 10.12 13.23
N ALA A 83 12.01 11.14 12.66
CA ALA A 83 11.40 11.95 11.62
C ALA A 83 11.07 11.10 10.39
N ARG A 84 9.96 11.37 9.71
CA ARG A 84 9.69 10.76 8.39
C ARG A 84 10.83 11.07 7.41
N ASP A 85 11.37 10.02 6.80
CA ASP A 85 12.48 10.11 5.85
C ASP A 85 12.12 9.31 4.59
N VAL A 86 12.06 10.01 3.47
CA VAL A 86 11.81 9.37 2.17
C VAL A 86 13.14 8.75 1.72
N LEU A 87 13.34 7.48 2.10
CA LEU A 87 14.61 6.76 1.88
C LEU A 87 14.96 6.59 0.39
N CYS A 88 13.95 6.61 -0.47
CA CYS A 88 14.07 6.71 -1.91
C CYS A 88 13.02 7.71 -2.40
N PRO A 89 13.42 8.82 -3.06
CA PRO A 89 12.50 9.79 -3.66
C PRO A 89 11.52 9.11 -4.59
N GLY A 90 10.30 9.63 -4.70
CA GLY A 90 9.37 9.12 -5.70
C GLY A 90 9.92 9.30 -7.13
N PRO A 91 9.52 8.48 -8.10
CA PRO A 91 10.22 8.38 -9.38
C PRO A 91 9.98 9.56 -10.35
N TRP A 92 9.23 10.60 -9.97
CA TRP A 92 9.00 11.79 -10.81
C TRP A 92 9.10 13.11 -10.04
N PRO A 93 9.42 14.23 -10.73
CA PRO A 93 9.38 15.57 -10.13
C PRO A 93 8.01 15.85 -9.51
N GLY A 94 7.96 16.11 -8.21
CA GLY A 94 6.73 16.38 -7.46
C GLY A 94 6.04 15.16 -6.84
N ALA A 95 6.59 13.94 -6.98
CA ALA A 95 6.16 12.77 -6.20
C ALA A 95 6.33 13.02 -4.68
N ASP A 96 7.36 13.78 -4.31
CA ASP A 96 7.60 14.26 -2.95
C ASP A 96 6.71 15.46 -2.56
N GLY A 97 5.78 15.86 -3.44
CA GLY A 97 4.78 16.90 -3.22
C GLY A 97 3.39 16.37 -2.85
N GLY A 98 3.26 15.06 -2.60
CA GLY A 98 2.03 14.44 -2.09
C GLY A 98 1.69 14.89 -0.66
N PRO A 99 0.54 14.46 -0.12
CA PRO A 99 0.10 14.89 1.21
C PRO A 99 1.04 14.39 2.33
N TRP A 100 1.78 13.32 2.09
CA TRP A 100 2.55 12.57 3.09
C TRP A 100 4.04 12.92 3.16
N THR A 101 4.52 13.82 2.32
CA THR A 101 5.96 14.05 2.09
C THR A 101 6.35 15.49 2.36
N GLY A 102 7.60 15.72 2.80
CA GLY A 102 8.16 17.05 3.04
C GLY A 102 7.62 17.78 4.27
N ALA A 103 8.19 18.95 4.57
CA ALA A 103 7.90 19.73 5.79
C ALA A 103 6.44 20.21 5.92
N ALA A 104 5.70 20.25 4.80
CA ALA A 104 4.29 20.63 4.80
C ALA A 104 3.32 19.44 4.98
N ALA A 105 3.82 18.21 5.19
CA ALA A 105 3.00 17.05 5.49
C ALA A 105 2.15 17.26 6.75
N ASP A 106 2.73 17.85 7.81
CA ASP A 106 2.03 18.10 9.08
C ASP A 106 0.78 18.96 8.92
N ARG A 107 0.77 19.85 7.91
CA ARG A 107 -0.41 20.66 7.54
C ARG A 107 -1.37 19.89 6.63
N ARG A 108 -0.84 19.15 5.65
CA ARG A 108 -1.65 18.46 4.62
C ARG A 108 -2.38 17.24 5.13
N VAL A 109 -1.77 16.45 6.02
CA VAL A 109 -2.37 15.21 6.53
C VAL A 109 -3.69 15.46 7.26
N PRO A 110 -3.80 16.43 8.20
CA PRO A 110 -5.08 16.77 8.81
C PRO A 110 -6.13 17.27 7.80
N SER A 111 -5.72 18.04 6.79
CA SER A 111 -6.63 18.53 5.74
C SER A 111 -7.21 17.39 4.92
N VAL A 112 -6.37 16.42 4.53
CA VAL A 112 -6.81 15.19 3.86
C VAL A 112 -7.75 14.38 4.72
N ALA A 113 -7.46 14.23 6.03
CA ALA A 113 -8.33 13.51 6.95
C ALA A 113 -9.75 14.12 6.97
N ARG A 114 -9.87 15.44 7.15
CA ARG A 114 -11.16 16.15 7.10
C ARG A 114 -11.84 16.03 5.74
N ALA A 115 -11.07 16.02 4.66
CA ALA A 115 -11.65 15.90 3.33
C ALA A 115 -12.28 14.53 3.08
N LEU A 116 -11.67 13.47 3.62
CA LEU A 116 -12.21 12.12 3.56
C LEU A 116 -13.47 11.94 4.42
N GLU A 117 -13.68 12.75 5.45
CA GLU A 117 -14.93 12.73 6.25
C GLU A 117 -16.17 13.12 5.44
N ALA A 118 -16.02 13.76 4.28
CA ALA A 118 -17.15 14.04 3.39
C ALA A 118 -17.58 12.86 2.52
N VAL A 119 -16.80 11.78 2.47
CA VAL A 119 -17.18 10.59 1.72
C VAL A 119 -18.16 9.78 2.58
N ASP A 120 -19.42 9.73 2.15
CA ASP A 120 -20.43 8.89 2.79
C ASP A 120 -20.17 7.40 2.50
N GLN A 121 -20.14 6.58 3.55
CA GLN A 121 -19.82 5.17 3.46
C GLN A 121 -20.89 4.35 2.74
N PHE A 122 -22.17 4.73 2.86
CA PHE A 122 -23.28 4.05 2.19
C PHE A 122 -23.29 4.39 0.71
N GLU A 123 -23.13 5.67 0.34
CA GLU A 123 -23.02 6.08 -1.06
C GLU A 123 -21.80 5.46 -1.74
N LEU A 124 -20.66 5.40 -1.03
CA LEU A 124 -19.45 4.72 -1.51
C LEU A 124 -19.72 3.22 -1.75
N ALA A 125 -20.40 2.53 -0.84
CA ALA A 125 -20.76 1.14 -1.01
C ALA A 125 -21.67 0.93 -2.24
N GLN A 126 -22.70 1.77 -2.43
CA GLN A 126 -23.58 1.70 -3.60
C GLN A 126 -22.82 1.95 -4.91
N GLY A 127 -21.95 2.96 -4.94
CA GLY A 127 -21.10 3.24 -6.08
C GLY A 127 -20.14 2.10 -6.41
N CYS A 128 -19.51 1.50 -5.39
CA CYS A 128 -18.63 0.34 -5.53
C CYS A 128 -19.39 -0.88 -6.06
N ARG A 129 -20.60 -1.14 -5.58
CA ARG A 129 -21.47 -2.23 -6.07
C ARG A 129 -21.82 -2.04 -7.55
N GLY A 130 -22.17 -0.81 -7.96
CA GLY A 130 -22.40 -0.48 -9.37
C GLY A 130 -21.16 -0.64 -10.25
N ILE A 131 -19.98 -0.27 -9.74
CA ILE A 131 -18.70 -0.53 -10.42
C ILE A 131 -18.45 -2.03 -10.55
N ALA A 132 -18.60 -2.79 -9.46
CA ALA A 132 -18.42 -4.23 -9.43
C ALA A 132 -19.32 -4.94 -10.44
N HIS A 133 -20.62 -4.63 -10.49
CA HIS A 133 -21.53 -5.21 -11.47
C HIS A 133 -21.09 -4.97 -12.91
N ARG A 134 -20.69 -3.73 -13.27
CA ARG A 134 -20.20 -3.44 -14.63
C ARG A 134 -18.92 -4.19 -14.97
N LEU A 135 -17.99 -4.31 -14.02
CA LEU A 135 -16.75 -5.05 -14.24
C LEU A 135 -17.03 -6.55 -14.41
N VAL A 136 -17.88 -7.13 -13.57
CA VAL A 136 -18.30 -8.53 -13.70
C VAL A 136 -19.02 -8.77 -15.03
N ASP A 137 -19.93 -7.87 -15.44
CA ASP A 137 -20.64 -7.98 -16.72
C ASP A 137 -19.68 -8.05 -17.92
N ALA A 138 -18.51 -7.42 -17.84
CA ALA A 138 -17.52 -7.43 -18.92
C ALA A 138 -16.85 -8.80 -19.14
N PHE A 139 -16.85 -9.69 -18.13
CA PHE A 139 -16.21 -11.00 -18.23
C PHE A 139 -17.11 -12.18 -17.85
N ALA A 140 -18.31 -11.97 -17.32
CA ALA A 140 -19.18 -13.05 -16.85
C ALA A 140 -19.58 -14.04 -17.96
N GLY A 141 -19.66 -13.59 -19.22
CA GLY A 141 -20.00 -14.43 -20.36
C GLY A 141 -18.87 -15.36 -20.83
N SER A 142 -17.62 -15.16 -20.39
CA SER A 142 -16.48 -15.97 -20.83
C SER A 142 -16.26 -17.24 -19.99
N GLY A 143 -16.85 -17.30 -18.79
CA GLY A 143 -16.57 -18.34 -17.78
C GLY A 143 -15.18 -18.27 -17.15
N ARG A 144 -14.38 -17.24 -17.44
CA ARG A 144 -13.00 -17.09 -16.94
C ARG A 144 -12.57 -15.64 -16.80
N ALA A 145 -11.76 -15.34 -15.80
CA ALA A 145 -11.23 -13.99 -15.61
C ALA A 145 -9.85 -14.00 -14.90
N GLU A 146 -9.04 -12.98 -15.14
CA GLU A 146 -7.89 -12.64 -14.31
C GLU A 146 -8.32 -11.52 -13.36
N LEU A 147 -8.55 -11.84 -12.08
CA LEU A 147 -9.23 -10.94 -11.16
C LEU A 147 -8.38 -9.75 -10.71
N MET A 148 -7.06 -9.80 -10.76
CA MET A 148 -6.23 -8.67 -10.31
C MET A 148 -6.41 -7.46 -11.23
N THR A 149 -6.33 -7.68 -12.54
CA THR A 149 -6.41 -6.61 -13.53
C THR A 149 -7.85 -6.31 -13.91
N ALA A 150 -8.65 -7.34 -14.20
CA ALA A 150 -10.02 -7.15 -14.69
C ALA A 150 -10.99 -6.67 -13.60
N TYR A 151 -10.68 -6.94 -12.33
CA TYR A 151 -11.60 -6.66 -11.22
C TYR A 151 -10.97 -5.82 -10.10
N ALA A 152 -10.08 -6.39 -9.27
CA ALA A 152 -9.59 -5.77 -8.04
C ALA A 152 -8.90 -4.42 -8.27
N GLY A 153 -7.97 -4.36 -9.24
CA GLY A 153 -7.29 -3.15 -9.65
C GLY A 153 -8.26 -2.11 -10.20
N SER A 154 -9.09 -2.50 -11.18
CA SER A 154 -10.02 -1.55 -11.80
C SER A 154 -11.07 -1.03 -10.82
N LEU A 155 -11.60 -1.86 -9.94
CA LEU A 155 -12.61 -1.46 -8.95
C LEU A 155 -12.00 -0.46 -7.97
N SER A 156 -10.83 -0.77 -7.42
CA SER A 156 -10.14 0.09 -6.47
C SER A 156 -9.83 1.47 -7.06
N LEU A 157 -9.31 1.52 -8.29
CA LEU A 157 -9.01 2.80 -8.95
C LEU A 157 -10.27 3.64 -9.18
N ARG A 158 -11.35 3.01 -9.63
CA ARG A 158 -12.63 3.68 -9.87
C ARG A 158 -13.29 4.16 -8.58
N ALA A 159 -13.19 3.39 -7.50
CA ALA A 159 -13.64 3.81 -6.18
C ALA A 159 -12.87 5.03 -5.67
N ALA A 160 -11.54 5.06 -5.87
CA ALA A 160 -10.73 6.23 -5.52
C ALA A 160 -11.14 7.49 -6.31
N VAL A 161 -11.43 7.35 -7.60
CA VAL A 161 -11.93 8.44 -8.45
C VAL A 161 -13.36 8.86 -8.06
N LEU A 162 -14.21 7.91 -7.66
CA LEU A 162 -15.55 8.20 -7.13
C LEU A 162 -15.50 9.07 -5.88
N MET A 163 -14.58 8.82 -4.95
CA MET A 163 -14.37 9.67 -3.76
C MET A 163 -13.97 11.11 -4.10
N CYS A 164 -13.43 11.34 -5.30
CA CYS A 164 -13.11 12.67 -5.82
C CYS A 164 -14.32 13.38 -6.47
N GLY A 165 -15.52 12.78 -6.36
CA GLY A 165 -16.77 13.34 -6.88
C GLY A 165 -17.01 13.05 -8.37
N LEU A 166 -16.29 12.10 -8.97
CA LEU A 166 -16.47 11.71 -10.37
C LEU A 166 -17.25 10.39 -10.47
N PRO A 167 -18.53 10.42 -10.89
CA PRO A 167 -19.33 9.21 -10.99
C PRO A 167 -18.82 8.30 -12.12
N PRO A 168 -18.96 6.97 -11.97
CA PRO A 168 -18.53 6.01 -12.98
C PRO A 168 -19.41 6.05 -14.24
N GLY A 169 -18.84 5.70 -15.39
CA GLY A 169 -19.56 5.62 -16.67
C GLY A 169 -19.60 6.92 -17.48
N ALA A 170 -19.26 8.07 -16.88
CA ALA A 170 -19.04 9.30 -17.64
C ALA A 170 -17.70 9.23 -18.39
N GLU A 171 -17.66 9.67 -19.65
CA GLU A 171 -16.47 9.59 -20.51
C GLU A 171 -15.22 10.19 -19.85
N ALA A 172 -15.35 11.41 -19.28
CA ALA A 172 -14.24 12.07 -18.60
C ALA A 172 -13.70 11.28 -17.39
N THR A 173 -14.57 10.58 -16.66
CA THR A 173 -14.17 9.68 -15.57
C THR A 173 -13.38 8.49 -16.11
N GLU A 174 -13.87 7.87 -17.19
CA GLU A 174 -13.22 6.72 -17.83
C GLU A 174 -11.83 7.08 -18.38
N GLU A 175 -11.69 8.26 -18.98
CA GLU A 175 -10.41 8.74 -19.46
C GLU A 175 -9.41 9.00 -18.33
N LEU A 176 -9.86 9.61 -17.23
CA LEU A 176 -9.02 9.82 -16.05
C LEU A 176 -8.58 8.49 -15.45
N VAL A 177 -9.50 7.52 -15.30
CA VAL A 177 -9.18 6.17 -14.81
C VAL A 177 -8.15 5.49 -15.71
N ARG A 178 -8.26 5.62 -17.03
CA ARG A 178 -7.29 5.05 -17.98
C ARG A 178 -5.91 5.68 -17.85
N ASP A 179 -5.83 7.00 -17.78
CA ASP A 179 -4.57 7.74 -17.65
C ASP A 179 -3.90 7.44 -16.30
N LEU A 180 -4.67 7.43 -15.20
CA LEU A 180 -4.17 7.05 -13.88
C LEU A 180 -3.74 5.58 -13.84
N GLY A 181 -4.50 4.66 -14.43
CA GLY A 181 -4.15 3.25 -14.49
C GLY A 181 -2.85 3.02 -15.24
N THR A 182 -2.65 3.71 -16.38
CA THR A 182 -1.41 3.66 -17.15
C THR A 182 -0.24 4.27 -16.38
N ALA A 183 -0.46 5.42 -15.72
CA ALA A 183 0.55 6.08 -14.92
C ALA A 183 1.01 5.18 -13.75
N LEU A 184 0.06 4.59 -13.02
CA LEU A 184 0.31 3.75 -11.84
C LEU A 184 0.79 2.32 -12.20
N ALA A 185 0.45 1.80 -13.39
CA ALA A 185 1.01 0.52 -13.85
C ALA A 185 2.50 0.64 -14.18
N GLY A 186 2.96 1.81 -14.63
CA GLY A 186 4.38 2.09 -14.85
C GLY A 186 5.20 2.21 -13.56
N GLU A 187 4.59 2.05 -12.37
CA GLU A 187 5.28 1.86 -11.08
C GLU A 187 6.01 0.51 -11.02
N GLU A 188 6.88 0.24 -11.99
CA GLU A 188 7.88 -0.80 -11.81
C GLU A 188 8.91 -0.25 -10.81
N GLU A 189 9.00 -0.92 -9.66
CA GLU A 189 10.12 -0.73 -8.74
C GLU A 189 11.42 -0.92 -9.55
N PRO A 190 12.49 -0.16 -9.26
CA PRO A 190 13.69 -0.19 -10.07
C PRO A 190 14.17 -1.63 -10.27
N ASP A 191 14.49 -2.00 -11.52
CA ASP A 191 15.10 -3.28 -11.82
C ASP A 191 16.46 -3.35 -11.13
N PHE A 192 16.58 -4.21 -10.12
CA PHE A 192 17.80 -4.43 -9.34
C PHE A 192 18.59 -5.65 -9.82
N GLY A 193 18.27 -6.20 -11.00
CA GLY A 193 19.00 -7.30 -11.63
C GLY A 193 19.90 -6.86 -12.80
N THR A 194 21.17 -7.23 -12.75
CA THR A 194 22.06 -7.46 -13.92
C THR A 194 22.97 -6.34 -14.48
N LYS A 195 23.31 -5.27 -13.75
CA LYS A 195 24.52 -4.49 -14.09
C LYS A 195 25.40 -4.14 -12.89
N ALA A 196 26.10 -5.16 -12.37
CA ALA A 196 27.30 -4.96 -11.59
C ALA A 196 28.44 -4.49 -12.53
N GLY A 197 28.50 -3.18 -12.81
CA GLY A 197 29.54 -2.65 -13.70
C GLY A 197 29.60 -1.14 -13.90
N GLY A 198 28.93 -0.33 -13.06
CA GLY A 198 28.97 1.14 -13.14
C GLY A 198 29.71 1.74 -11.94
N THR A 199 30.77 2.50 -12.22
CA THR A 199 31.66 3.16 -11.25
C THR A 199 30.94 4.08 -10.27
N ALA A 200 31.50 4.17 -9.06
CA ALA A 200 31.07 5.01 -7.96
C ALA A 200 30.80 6.47 -8.36
N GLY A 201 29.57 6.93 -8.12
CA GLY A 201 29.18 8.34 -8.26
C GLY A 201 27.70 8.48 -8.63
N GLY A 202 26.82 8.65 -7.64
CA GLY A 202 25.41 9.01 -7.86
C GLY A 202 24.43 7.84 -7.92
N GLY A 203 24.28 7.07 -6.83
CA GLY A 203 23.25 6.03 -6.71
C GLY A 203 21.87 6.63 -6.44
N GLY A 204 21.11 6.95 -7.50
CA GLY A 204 19.70 7.34 -7.40
C GLY A 204 18.78 6.12 -7.36
N CYS A 205 17.86 6.06 -6.38
CA CYS A 205 16.75 5.09 -6.34
C CYS A 205 15.61 5.39 -7.35
N SER A 206 15.86 6.13 -8.44
CA SER A 206 14.78 6.46 -9.38
C SER A 206 14.45 5.25 -10.24
N GLY A 207 13.30 4.62 -10.01
CA GLY A 207 12.78 3.61 -10.93
C GLY A 207 12.64 4.20 -12.32
N VAL A 208 13.16 3.50 -13.34
CA VAL A 208 13.04 3.93 -14.73
C VAL A 208 11.63 3.56 -15.19
N ARG A 209 10.72 4.54 -15.17
CA ARG A 209 9.37 4.39 -15.70
C ARG A 209 9.37 4.67 -17.19
N GLY A 210 8.65 3.88 -17.99
CA GLY A 210 8.56 4.08 -19.43
C GLY A 210 7.83 5.37 -19.83
N ASP A 211 8.22 5.98 -20.95
CA ASP A 211 7.70 7.26 -21.48
C ASP A 211 6.16 7.35 -21.49
N LYS A 212 5.49 6.22 -21.78
CA LYS A 212 4.03 6.13 -21.80
C LYS A 212 3.39 6.47 -20.45
N ALA A 213 3.97 6.00 -19.35
CA ALA A 213 3.41 6.22 -18.02
C ALA A 213 3.69 7.64 -17.52
N VAL A 214 4.82 8.26 -17.91
CA VAL A 214 5.07 9.69 -17.67
C VAL A 214 4.04 10.55 -18.42
N ALA A 215 3.83 10.28 -19.70
CA ALA A 215 2.84 11.00 -20.50
C ALA A 215 1.41 10.84 -19.94
N ALA A 216 1.07 9.64 -19.45
CA ALA A 216 -0.22 9.38 -18.81
C ALA A 216 -0.37 10.15 -17.48
N TYR A 217 0.68 10.24 -16.67
CA TYR A 217 0.68 11.04 -15.44
C TYR A 217 0.44 12.52 -15.71
N VAL A 218 1.07 13.08 -16.75
CA VAL A 218 0.86 14.48 -17.17
C VAL A 218 -0.60 14.72 -17.55
N ARG A 219 -1.19 13.85 -18.39
CA ARG A 219 -2.61 13.95 -18.77
C ARG A 219 -3.54 13.80 -17.57
N ALA A 220 -3.27 12.85 -16.67
CA ALA A 220 -4.03 12.69 -15.43
C ALA A 220 -3.97 13.97 -14.58
N GLY A 221 -2.79 14.59 -14.45
CA GLY A 221 -2.63 15.86 -13.74
C GLY A 221 -3.46 16.98 -14.34
N GLU A 222 -3.48 17.13 -15.67
CA GLU A 222 -4.33 18.12 -16.34
C GLU A 222 -5.83 17.88 -16.09
N ARG A 223 -6.27 16.62 -16.16
CA ARG A 223 -7.67 16.25 -15.88
C ARG A 223 -8.05 16.57 -14.43
N VAL A 224 -7.17 16.27 -13.48
CA VAL A 224 -7.39 16.62 -12.07
C VAL A 224 -7.41 18.14 -11.86
N ARG A 225 -6.56 18.93 -12.53
CA ARG A 225 -6.64 20.41 -12.47
C ARG A 225 -7.99 20.92 -12.96
N ARG A 226 -8.54 20.35 -14.04
CA ARG A 226 -9.89 20.70 -14.53
C ARG A 226 -10.96 20.33 -13.51
N LEU A 227 -10.85 19.17 -12.85
CA LEU A 227 -11.75 18.77 -11.76
C LEU A 227 -11.69 19.77 -10.60
N VAL A 228 -10.49 20.17 -10.16
CA VAL A 228 -10.29 21.14 -9.09
C VAL A 228 -10.93 22.49 -9.45
N ALA A 229 -10.69 23.00 -10.66
CA ALA A 229 -11.31 24.24 -11.14
C ALA A 229 -12.85 24.14 -11.17
N ALA A 230 -13.38 23.02 -11.64
CA ALA A 230 -14.83 22.77 -11.66
C ALA A 230 -15.43 22.73 -10.25
N ARG A 231 -14.76 22.09 -9.28
CA ARG A 231 -15.21 21.99 -7.88
C ARG A 231 -15.04 23.29 -7.11
N ARG A 232 -14.13 24.17 -7.53
CA ARG A 232 -14.02 25.53 -7.00
C ARG A 232 -15.18 26.41 -7.45
N ALA A 233 -15.63 26.26 -8.70
CA ALA A 233 -16.80 26.98 -9.21
C ALA A 233 -18.12 26.42 -8.65
N VAL A 234 -18.25 25.10 -8.57
CA VAL A 234 -19.45 24.40 -8.09
C VAL A 234 -19.03 23.29 -7.11
N PRO A 235 -19.02 23.57 -5.79
CA PRO A 235 -18.69 22.58 -4.78
C PRO A 235 -19.72 21.44 -4.70
N GLY A 236 -19.26 20.24 -4.40
CA GLY A 236 -20.08 19.04 -4.17
C GLY A 236 -19.74 18.32 -2.86
N PRO A 237 -20.46 17.24 -2.52
CA PRO A 237 -20.19 16.41 -1.36
C PRO A 237 -19.04 15.42 -1.63
N ASP A 238 -17.86 15.94 -1.99
CA ASP A 238 -16.69 15.12 -2.33
C ASP A 238 -15.40 15.62 -1.67
N MET A 239 -14.38 14.76 -1.68
CA MET A 239 -13.09 15.04 -1.08
C MET A 239 -12.42 16.28 -1.70
N VAL A 240 -12.59 16.54 -3.00
CA VAL A 240 -11.93 17.67 -3.68
C VAL A 240 -12.54 19.00 -3.22
N SER A 241 -13.86 19.08 -3.16
CA SER A 241 -14.56 20.25 -2.63
C SER A 241 -14.22 20.53 -1.16
N ARG A 242 -14.05 19.49 -0.33
CA ARG A 242 -13.60 19.69 1.05
C ARG A 242 -12.16 20.14 1.17
N LEU A 243 -11.24 19.60 0.37
CA LEU A 243 -9.85 20.08 0.32
C LEU A 243 -9.79 21.57 -0.06
N LEU A 244 -10.62 22.00 -1.01
CA LEU A 244 -10.71 23.39 -1.44
C LEU A 244 -11.28 24.33 -0.38
N ALA A 245 -12.14 23.81 0.51
CA ALA A 245 -12.74 24.57 1.60
C ALA A 245 -11.93 24.52 2.91
N ASP A 246 -10.82 23.78 2.97
CA ASP A 246 -10.05 23.62 4.21
C ASP A 246 -9.40 24.95 4.64
N PRO A 247 -9.51 25.34 5.93
CA PRO A 247 -8.95 26.59 6.45
C PRO A 247 -7.43 26.72 6.30
N ALA A 248 -6.70 25.62 6.12
CA ALA A 248 -5.26 25.66 5.87
C ALA A 248 -4.89 26.31 4.53
N GLY A 249 -5.87 26.56 3.65
CA GLY A 249 -5.72 27.44 2.48
C GLY A 249 -4.78 26.87 1.41
N ALA A 250 -5.04 25.64 0.94
CA ALA A 250 -4.24 25.03 -0.11
C ALA A 250 -4.48 25.69 -1.48
N THR A 251 -3.41 25.89 -2.23
CA THR A 251 -3.48 26.33 -3.64
C THR A 251 -4.08 25.24 -4.53
N ASP A 252 -4.62 25.59 -5.70
CA ASP A 252 -5.20 24.60 -6.63
C ASP A 252 -4.18 23.55 -7.09
N GLU A 253 -2.91 23.95 -7.23
CA GLU A 253 -1.83 23.04 -7.55
C GLU A 253 -1.48 22.11 -6.37
N GLU A 254 -1.56 22.60 -5.13
CA GLU A 254 -1.44 21.75 -3.95
C GLU A 254 -2.60 20.78 -3.83
N VAL A 255 -3.85 21.21 -4.07
CA VAL A 255 -5.02 20.32 -4.07
C VAL A 255 -4.88 19.27 -5.17
N THR A 256 -4.46 19.67 -6.38
CA THR A 256 -4.22 18.74 -7.50
C THR A 256 -3.22 17.64 -7.10
N ARG A 257 -2.08 18.01 -6.51
CA ARG A 257 -1.09 17.02 -6.03
C ARG A 257 -1.62 16.16 -4.89
N GLN A 258 -2.41 16.71 -3.99
CA GLN A 258 -3.04 15.95 -2.91
C GLN A 258 -4.04 14.93 -3.46
N VAL A 259 -4.89 15.30 -4.41
CA VAL A 259 -5.85 14.40 -5.07
C VAL A 259 -5.12 13.26 -5.80
N LEU A 260 -4.10 13.56 -6.61
CA LEU A 260 -3.30 12.53 -7.28
C LEU A 260 -2.64 11.58 -6.28
N GLY A 261 -2.04 12.12 -5.21
CA GLY A 261 -1.42 11.34 -4.16
C GLY A 261 -2.41 10.46 -3.39
N MET A 262 -3.63 10.95 -3.16
CA MET A 262 -4.70 10.20 -2.51
C MET A 262 -5.22 9.06 -3.38
N VAL A 263 -5.43 9.30 -4.67
CA VAL A 263 -5.86 8.24 -5.60
C VAL A 263 -4.78 7.15 -5.70
N ALA A 264 -3.51 7.52 -5.79
CA ALA A 264 -2.40 6.56 -5.78
C ALA A 264 -2.35 5.76 -4.47
N ALA A 265 -2.48 6.42 -3.32
CA ALA A 265 -2.44 5.78 -2.00
C ALA A 265 -3.64 4.85 -1.73
N ALA A 266 -4.83 5.20 -2.24
CA ALA A 266 -6.04 4.39 -2.08
C ALA A 266 -6.10 3.22 -3.07
N HIS A 267 -5.45 3.33 -4.24
CA HIS A 267 -5.60 2.36 -5.31
C HIS A 267 -4.89 1.03 -5.01
N ARG A 268 -3.56 1.01 -5.00
CA ARG A 268 -2.81 -0.26 -5.08
C ARG A 268 -2.95 -1.11 -3.81
N PRO A 269 -2.81 -0.55 -2.58
CA PRO A 269 -2.98 -1.33 -1.36
C PRO A 269 -4.36 -1.98 -1.24
N THR A 270 -5.42 -1.26 -1.63
CA THR A 270 -6.80 -1.79 -1.59
C THR A 270 -7.01 -2.88 -2.64
N ALA A 271 -6.45 -2.73 -3.85
CA ALA A 271 -6.51 -3.77 -4.88
C ALA A 271 -5.80 -5.05 -4.43
N ASP A 272 -4.63 -4.92 -3.80
CA ASP A 272 -3.89 -6.04 -3.23
C ASP A 272 -4.65 -6.68 -2.07
N TRP A 273 -5.32 -5.89 -1.24
CA TRP A 273 -6.15 -6.40 -0.15
C TRP A 273 -7.32 -7.25 -0.68
N ILE A 274 -8.04 -6.75 -1.70
CA ILE A 274 -9.11 -7.49 -2.38
C ILE A 274 -8.58 -8.80 -2.96
N GLY A 275 -7.49 -8.74 -3.74
CA GLY A 275 -6.91 -9.90 -4.39
C GLY A 275 -6.40 -10.97 -3.42
N ASN A 276 -5.66 -10.56 -2.39
CA ASN A 276 -5.14 -11.48 -1.38
C ASN A 276 -6.28 -12.12 -0.58
N THR A 277 -7.35 -11.39 -0.31
CA THR A 277 -8.54 -11.92 0.38
C THR A 277 -9.30 -12.89 -0.49
N LEU A 278 -9.52 -12.59 -1.77
CA LEU A 278 -10.12 -13.54 -2.71
C LEU A 278 -9.29 -14.82 -2.83
N ARG A 279 -7.96 -14.71 -2.91
CA ARG A 279 -7.07 -15.88 -2.85
C ARG A 279 -7.30 -16.68 -1.57
N LEU A 280 -7.33 -16.04 -0.40
CA LEU A 280 -7.57 -16.72 0.88
C LEU A 280 -8.91 -17.47 0.87
N LEU A 281 -10.00 -16.79 0.48
CA LEU A 281 -11.34 -17.36 0.41
C LEU A 281 -11.43 -18.55 -0.57
N LEU A 282 -10.69 -18.51 -1.68
CA LEU A 282 -10.72 -19.54 -2.73
C LEU A 282 -9.74 -20.71 -2.49
N THR A 283 -8.78 -20.58 -1.56
CA THR A 283 -7.75 -21.60 -1.30
C THR A 283 -7.83 -22.24 0.07
N ASP A 284 -8.34 -21.53 1.07
CA ASP A 284 -8.40 -22.02 2.43
C ASP A 284 -9.74 -22.70 2.68
N GLU A 285 -9.70 -24.00 2.96
CA GLU A 285 -10.91 -24.81 3.22
C GLU A 285 -11.76 -24.24 4.36
N ARG A 286 -11.15 -23.56 5.36
CA ARG A 286 -11.87 -22.92 6.47
C ARG A 286 -12.83 -21.84 6.00
N PHE A 287 -12.48 -21.16 4.91
CA PHE A 287 -13.35 -20.15 4.31
C PHE A 287 -14.19 -20.77 3.19
N ALA A 288 -13.59 -21.61 2.34
CA ALA A 288 -14.25 -22.17 1.15
C ALA A 288 -15.42 -23.13 1.48
N ARG A 289 -15.33 -23.97 2.52
CA ARG A 289 -16.44 -24.85 2.93
C ARG A 289 -17.50 -24.12 3.76
N ASP A 290 -17.12 -23.03 4.42
CA ASP A 290 -17.97 -22.36 5.41
C ASP A 290 -18.68 -21.11 4.88
N VAL A 291 -18.43 -20.65 3.64
CA VAL A 291 -19.28 -19.61 3.02
C VAL A 291 -20.73 -20.10 2.88
N SER A 292 -20.94 -21.42 2.71
CA SER A 292 -22.27 -22.06 2.76
C SER A 292 -22.71 -22.47 4.18
N GLY A 293 -21.80 -22.47 5.16
CA GLY A 293 -21.98 -23.05 6.51
C GLY A 293 -21.92 -22.07 7.69
N GLY A 294 -21.61 -20.79 7.46
CA GLY A 294 -21.90 -19.67 8.38
C GLY A 294 -20.96 -19.45 9.58
N ARG A 295 -19.71 -19.93 9.58
CA ARG A 295 -18.79 -19.71 10.73
C ARG A 295 -17.75 -18.62 10.54
N LEU A 296 -17.27 -18.36 9.32
CA LEU A 296 -16.27 -17.31 9.05
C LEU A 296 -16.77 -16.33 7.97
N SER A 297 -16.70 -15.03 8.27
CA SER A 297 -17.19 -13.94 7.42
C SER A 297 -16.11 -13.38 6.50
N ILE A 298 -16.52 -12.70 5.42
CA ILE A 298 -15.62 -11.92 4.55
C ILE A 298 -14.82 -10.89 5.36
N GLY A 299 -15.41 -10.31 6.41
CA GLY A 299 -14.70 -9.40 7.31
C GLY A 299 -13.55 -10.05 8.06
N GLN A 300 -13.72 -11.30 8.51
CA GLN A 300 -12.64 -12.06 9.15
C GLN A 300 -11.52 -12.40 8.16
N ALA A 301 -11.86 -12.76 6.91
CA ALA A 301 -10.87 -12.99 5.86
C ALA A 301 -10.07 -11.72 5.54
N LEU A 302 -10.76 -10.59 5.39
CA LEU A 302 -10.14 -9.27 5.19
C LEU A 302 -9.16 -8.94 6.31
N ASN A 303 -9.56 -9.13 7.58
CA ASN A 303 -8.70 -8.88 8.73
C ASN A 303 -7.51 -9.84 8.81
N GLU A 304 -7.70 -11.13 8.51
CA GLU A 304 -6.62 -12.13 8.48
C GLU A 304 -5.56 -11.78 7.43
N VAL A 305 -5.98 -11.30 6.24
CA VAL A 305 -5.05 -10.79 5.22
C VAL A 305 -4.27 -9.59 5.74
N LEU A 306 -4.88 -8.67 6.49
CA LEU A 306 -4.13 -7.56 7.07
C LEU A 306 -3.08 -8.04 8.08
N TRP A 307 -3.28 -9.17 8.77
CA TRP A 307 -2.22 -9.75 9.60
C TRP A 307 -1.13 -10.45 8.79
N LEU A 308 -1.51 -11.37 7.91
CA LEU A 308 -0.58 -12.35 7.32
C LEU A 308 -0.01 -11.93 5.97
N ASP A 309 -0.80 -11.25 5.16
CA ASP A 309 -0.47 -10.83 3.79
C ASP A 309 -0.72 -9.32 3.61
N THR A 310 -0.33 -8.51 4.61
CA THR A 310 -0.57 -7.06 4.62
C THR A 310 -0.14 -6.41 3.30
N PRO A 311 -1.05 -5.69 2.59
CA PRO A 311 -0.72 -5.07 1.31
C PRO A 311 0.52 -4.18 1.35
N THR A 312 0.67 -3.41 2.44
CA THR A 312 1.89 -2.63 2.70
C THR A 312 2.78 -3.40 3.67
N GLN A 313 3.94 -3.85 3.18
CA GLN A 313 4.91 -4.65 3.94
C GLN A 313 5.87 -3.78 4.74
N LEU A 314 6.35 -2.68 4.14
CA LEU A 314 7.26 -1.73 4.77
C LEU A 314 6.61 -0.34 4.80
N ALA A 315 6.62 0.29 5.97
CA ALA A 315 6.18 1.67 6.10
C ALA A 315 7.17 2.63 5.41
N THR A 316 6.79 3.91 5.30
CA THR A 316 7.77 4.94 4.92
C THR A 316 8.91 4.96 5.92
N GLY A 317 10.12 5.19 5.42
CA GLY A 317 11.31 5.25 6.25
C GLY A 317 11.27 6.35 7.30
N ARG A 318 12.22 6.23 8.22
CA ARG A 318 12.41 7.11 9.37
C ARG A 318 13.88 7.48 9.50
N ARG A 319 14.15 8.64 10.07
CA ARG A 319 15.50 9.10 10.43
C ARG A 319 15.54 9.43 11.91
N ALA A 320 16.47 8.82 12.63
CA ALA A 320 16.69 9.15 14.04
C ALA A 320 17.18 10.59 14.18
N ARG A 321 16.51 11.41 15.00
CA ARG A 321 16.91 12.80 15.26
C ARG A 321 18.04 12.91 16.31
N ARG A 322 18.15 11.91 17.18
CA ARG A 322 19.16 11.84 18.24
C ARG A 322 19.55 10.39 18.51
N ASP A 323 20.67 10.22 19.17
CA ASP A 323 21.11 8.91 19.65
C ASP A 323 20.08 8.28 20.61
N THR A 324 19.77 7.00 20.41
CA THR A 324 18.82 6.24 21.24
C THR A 324 19.11 4.73 21.22
N GLN A 325 18.45 3.98 22.10
CA GLN A 325 18.42 2.51 22.09
C GLN A 325 17.09 2.04 21.50
N LEU A 326 17.12 1.00 20.66
CA LEU A 326 15.92 0.36 20.10
C LEU A 326 16.19 -1.13 19.88
N GLY A 327 15.35 -2.01 20.44
CA GLY A 327 15.47 -3.47 20.24
C GLY A 327 16.86 -4.04 20.54
N GLY A 328 17.53 -3.54 21.59
CA GLY A 328 18.89 -3.95 21.95
C GLY A 328 20.01 -3.34 21.09
N ARG A 329 19.69 -2.48 20.11
CA ARG A 329 20.67 -1.83 19.22
C ARG A 329 20.83 -0.34 19.56
N ARG A 330 22.05 0.17 19.40
CA ARG A 330 22.35 1.60 19.46
C ARG A 330 22.07 2.25 18.11
N ILE A 331 21.05 3.11 18.08
CA ILE A 331 20.67 3.89 16.91
C ILE A 331 21.28 5.27 17.05
N ARG A 332 22.10 5.69 16.09
CA ARG A 332 22.76 7.01 16.11
C ARG A 332 21.90 8.08 15.47
N ALA A 333 22.10 9.33 15.86
CA ALA A 333 21.50 10.46 15.17
C ALA A 333 21.85 10.42 13.66
N GLY A 334 20.84 10.56 12.80
CA GLY A 334 20.97 10.49 11.35
C GLY A 334 20.78 9.09 10.75
N ASP A 335 20.79 8.03 11.57
CA ASP A 335 20.53 6.66 11.11
C ASP A 335 19.14 6.55 10.48
N ARG A 336 19.06 5.71 9.45
CA ARG A 336 17.82 5.42 8.72
C ARG A 336 17.19 4.17 9.28
N LEU A 337 15.88 4.18 9.48
CA LEU A 337 15.09 3.04 9.94
C LEU A 337 13.95 2.77 8.95
N VAL A 338 13.60 1.50 8.80
CA VAL A 338 12.50 1.03 7.97
C VAL A 338 11.59 0.17 8.84
N PRO A 339 10.40 0.66 9.21
CA PRO A 339 9.44 -0.15 9.94
C PRO A 339 8.85 -1.24 9.04
N ALA A 340 9.06 -2.51 9.37
CA ALA A 340 8.51 -3.64 8.64
C ALA A 340 7.16 -4.06 9.24
N LEU A 341 6.08 -3.53 8.68
CA LEU A 341 4.70 -3.80 9.14
C LEU A 341 4.36 -5.28 9.08
N ALA A 342 4.75 -5.95 7.99
CA ALA A 342 4.53 -7.38 7.84
C ALA A 342 5.30 -8.22 8.87
N ALA A 343 6.53 -7.81 9.21
CA ALA A 343 7.27 -8.46 10.28
C ALA A 343 6.60 -8.21 11.64
N ALA A 344 6.22 -6.97 11.94
CA ALA A 344 5.55 -6.66 13.20
C ALA A 344 4.25 -7.44 13.36
N ASN A 345 3.44 -7.55 12.30
CA ASN A 345 2.16 -8.26 12.34
C ASN A 345 2.34 -9.75 12.66
N THR A 346 3.42 -10.39 12.22
CA THR A 346 3.68 -11.81 12.52
C THR A 346 4.77 -11.98 13.59
N ASP A 347 4.92 -11.00 14.48
CA ASP A 347 5.91 -11.08 15.55
C ASP A 347 5.53 -12.18 16.57
N PRO A 348 6.39 -13.18 16.81
CA PRO A 348 6.15 -14.20 17.82
C PRO A 348 5.93 -13.64 19.23
N GLY A 349 6.42 -12.42 19.53
CA GLY A 349 6.19 -11.77 20.82
C GLY A 349 4.72 -11.44 21.11
N ILE A 350 3.89 -11.26 20.07
CA ILE A 350 2.44 -11.08 20.19
C ILE A 350 1.63 -12.32 19.76
N TRP A 351 2.28 -13.24 19.04
CA TRP A 351 1.71 -14.52 18.59
C TRP A 351 2.57 -15.71 19.05
N PRO A 352 2.67 -15.99 20.36
CA PRO A 352 3.54 -17.05 20.88
C PRO A 352 3.14 -18.44 20.38
N ASP A 353 1.84 -18.69 20.18
CA ASP A 353 1.31 -19.96 19.65
C ASP A 353 1.23 -19.99 18.11
N GLY A 354 1.76 -18.98 17.42
CA GLY A 354 1.84 -18.89 15.96
C GLY A 354 0.52 -18.66 15.23
N ARG A 355 -0.59 -18.47 15.95
CA ARG A 355 -1.92 -18.22 15.36
C ARG A 355 -2.24 -16.74 15.36
N ALA A 356 -1.86 -16.03 14.30
CA ALA A 356 -2.47 -14.72 14.03
C ALA A 356 -3.96 -14.94 13.73
N GLY A 357 -4.84 -14.36 14.54
CA GLY A 357 -6.27 -14.64 14.52
C GLY A 357 -7.11 -13.51 13.93
N ALA A 358 -8.12 -13.87 13.14
CA ALA A 358 -9.09 -12.96 12.52
C ALA A 358 -9.97 -12.16 13.50
N GLU A 359 -9.91 -12.45 14.81
CA GLU A 359 -10.68 -11.75 15.85
C GLU A 359 -10.01 -10.47 16.37
N ASN A 360 -8.67 -10.40 16.27
CA ASN A 360 -7.90 -9.24 16.71
C ASN A 360 -7.73 -8.27 15.54
N THR A 361 -7.97 -6.97 15.72
CA THR A 361 -7.80 -5.94 14.69
C THR A 361 -6.63 -4.99 14.97
N ALA A 362 -5.72 -5.34 15.88
CA ALA A 362 -4.55 -4.54 16.26
C ALA A 362 -3.36 -4.68 15.28
N HIS A 363 -3.59 -5.08 14.04
CA HIS A 363 -2.50 -5.13 13.04
C HIS A 363 -1.97 -3.72 12.75
N LEU A 364 -0.72 -3.62 12.28
CA LEU A 364 -0.09 -2.35 11.91
C LEU A 364 -0.19 -2.03 10.41
N SER A 365 -1.10 -2.70 9.67
CA SER A 365 -1.24 -2.59 8.21
C SER A 365 -1.61 -1.20 7.70
N PHE A 366 -2.23 -0.37 8.55
CA PHE A 366 -2.49 1.05 8.30
C PHE A 366 -1.42 1.98 8.90
N GLY A 367 -0.30 1.44 9.38
CA GLY A 367 0.74 2.17 10.09
C GLY A 367 0.36 2.57 11.52
N GLY A 368 1.16 3.47 12.09
CA GLY A 368 1.00 4.00 13.46
C GLY A 368 1.43 5.46 13.58
N GLY A 369 1.04 6.10 14.67
CA GLY A 369 1.34 7.50 14.98
C GLY A 369 0.72 8.51 14.02
N VAL A 370 1.34 9.69 13.92
CA VAL A 370 0.83 10.85 13.15
C VAL A 370 0.74 10.59 11.64
N HIS A 371 1.48 9.59 11.16
CA HIS A 371 1.55 9.17 9.76
C HIS A 371 0.77 7.89 9.47
N ARG A 372 -0.05 7.42 10.42
CA ARG A 372 -1.04 6.36 10.19
C ARG A 372 -1.96 6.79 9.05
N CYS A 373 -2.51 5.81 8.32
CA CYS A 373 -3.60 6.04 7.39
C CYS A 373 -4.67 6.93 8.09
N PRO A 374 -5.02 8.09 7.51
CA PRO A 374 -5.81 9.09 8.20
C PRO A 374 -7.20 8.54 8.45
N TYR A 375 -7.82 8.87 9.58
CA TYR A 375 -9.25 8.62 9.72
C TYR A 375 -10.03 9.51 8.74
N PRO A 376 -11.08 9.02 8.03
CA PRO A 376 -11.66 7.67 8.03
C PRO A 376 -11.15 6.69 6.94
N ALA A 377 -9.99 6.91 6.32
CA ALA A 377 -9.50 6.09 5.20
C ALA A 377 -9.50 4.55 5.43
N PRO A 378 -9.13 4.00 6.61
CA PRO A 378 -9.25 2.56 6.85
C PRO A 378 -10.69 2.03 6.72
N LEU A 379 -11.69 2.82 7.12
CA LEU A 379 -13.10 2.46 7.00
C LEU A 379 -13.56 2.48 5.54
N LEU A 380 -13.17 3.53 4.81
CA LEU A 380 -13.47 3.63 3.37
C LEU A 380 -12.82 2.49 2.58
N ALA A 381 -11.60 2.10 2.92
CA ALA A 381 -10.93 0.95 2.32
C ALA A 381 -11.65 -0.37 2.61
N ASP A 382 -12.14 -0.58 3.85
CA ASP A 382 -12.95 -1.78 4.18
C ASP A 382 -14.24 -1.80 3.37
N VAL A 383 -14.97 -0.68 3.29
CA VAL A 383 -16.19 -0.56 2.48
C VAL A 383 -15.93 -0.95 1.03
N ILE A 384 -14.86 -0.43 0.42
CA ILE A 384 -14.48 -0.76 -0.96
C ILE A 384 -14.18 -2.26 -1.09
N ALA A 385 -13.31 -2.78 -0.23
CA ALA A 385 -12.83 -4.16 -0.34
C ALA A 385 -13.94 -5.18 -0.06
N ARG A 386 -14.71 -4.98 1.01
CA ARG A 386 -15.85 -5.82 1.38
C ARG A 386 -16.91 -5.83 0.31
N THR A 387 -17.34 -4.66 -0.17
CA THR A 387 -18.35 -4.56 -1.24
C THR A 387 -17.89 -5.25 -2.51
N ALA A 388 -16.60 -5.10 -2.88
CA ALA A 388 -16.03 -5.76 -4.05
C ALA A 388 -16.10 -7.28 -3.94
N ILE A 389 -15.71 -7.85 -2.79
CA ILE A 389 -15.67 -9.29 -2.59
C ILE A 389 -17.10 -9.85 -2.52
N GLU A 390 -17.97 -9.24 -1.72
CA GLU A 390 -19.37 -9.65 -1.60
C GLU A 390 -20.07 -9.64 -2.95
N THR A 391 -19.94 -8.57 -3.73
CA THR A 391 -20.62 -8.47 -5.03
C THR A 391 -20.09 -9.48 -6.05
N LEU A 392 -18.78 -9.78 -6.03
CA LEU A 392 -18.19 -10.78 -6.92
C LEU A 392 -18.73 -12.18 -6.60
N LEU A 393 -18.71 -12.58 -5.33
CA LEU A 393 -19.16 -13.90 -4.89
C LEU A 393 -20.68 -14.07 -4.99
N GLU A 394 -21.45 -12.99 -4.81
CA GLU A 394 -22.90 -12.98 -5.07
C GLU A 394 -23.21 -13.24 -6.54
N ARG A 395 -22.45 -12.61 -7.45
CA ARG A 395 -22.68 -12.70 -8.90
C ARG A 395 -22.13 -13.97 -9.52
N LEU A 396 -21.04 -14.52 -8.97
CA LEU A 396 -20.31 -15.68 -9.48
C LEU A 396 -20.02 -16.66 -8.31
N PRO A 397 -21.06 -17.31 -7.73
CA PRO A 397 -20.94 -18.10 -6.51
C PRO A 397 -20.11 -19.38 -6.66
N ASP A 398 -19.94 -19.87 -7.89
CA ASP A 398 -19.15 -21.06 -8.23
C ASP A 398 -17.72 -20.73 -8.71
N THR A 399 -17.26 -19.51 -8.43
CA THR A 399 -15.89 -19.08 -8.76
C THR A 399 -14.86 -19.97 -8.07
N VAL A 400 -13.92 -20.51 -8.85
CA VAL A 400 -12.77 -21.28 -8.35
C VAL A 400 -11.49 -20.85 -9.06
N LEU A 401 -10.33 -21.11 -8.46
CA LEU A 401 -9.05 -20.85 -9.12
C LEU A 401 -8.92 -21.68 -10.40
N ALA A 402 -8.41 -21.05 -11.45
CA ALA A 402 -7.99 -21.77 -12.64
C ALA A 402 -6.67 -22.52 -12.34
N THR A 403 -6.61 -23.81 -12.64
CA THR A 403 -5.40 -24.63 -12.50
C THR A 403 -4.91 -25.05 -13.88
N GLU A 404 -3.58 -25.11 -14.06
CA GLU A 404 -2.93 -25.51 -15.33
C GLU A 404 -3.42 -26.89 -15.84
N ALA A 405 -3.81 -27.78 -14.93
CA ALA A 405 -4.31 -29.13 -15.26
C ALA A 405 -5.69 -29.16 -15.95
N THR A 406 -6.41 -28.04 -16.02
CA THR A 406 -7.77 -27.98 -16.60
C THR A 406 -7.77 -27.63 -18.11
N GLU A 407 -6.59 -27.51 -18.74
CA GLU A 407 -6.47 -27.27 -20.19
C GLU A 407 -6.57 -28.56 -21.03
N ALA A 408 -6.64 -29.74 -20.40
CA ALA A 408 -6.88 -31.00 -21.10
C ALA A 408 -8.39 -31.26 -21.24
N PRO A 409 -8.90 -31.71 -22.41
CA PRO A 409 -10.30 -32.09 -22.58
C PRO A 409 -10.64 -33.22 -21.60
N GLU A 410 -11.79 -33.09 -20.94
CA GLU A 410 -12.31 -34.04 -19.95
C GLU A 410 -12.23 -35.49 -20.44
N ALA A 411 -11.33 -36.27 -19.86
CA ALA A 411 -11.40 -37.73 -19.85
C ALA A 411 -11.58 -38.19 -18.39
N ALA A 412 -12.84 -38.47 -18.06
CA ALA A 412 -13.35 -39.35 -17.01
C ALA A 412 -12.58 -39.41 -15.67
N GLY A 413 -13.20 -38.83 -14.64
CA GLY A 413 -13.47 -39.52 -13.39
C GLY A 413 -12.27 -39.76 -12.45
N THR A 414 -11.82 -38.71 -11.77
CA THR A 414 -11.44 -38.77 -10.35
C THR A 414 -11.40 -37.34 -9.79
N ALA A 415 -12.26 -37.04 -8.82
CA ALA A 415 -12.25 -35.78 -8.07
C ALA A 415 -11.06 -35.78 -7.09
N GLY A 416 -9.84 -35.65 -7.61
CA GLY A 416 -8.66 -35.29 -6.84
C GLY A 416 -8.53 -33.77 -6.81
N ALA A 417 -8.37 -33.18 -5.63
CA ALA A 417 -8.14 -31.75 -5.47
C ALA A 417 -6.96 -31.30 -6.36
N ALA A 418 -7.27 -30.61 -7.45
CA ALA A 418 -6.25 -30.02 -8.30
C ALA A 418 -5.43 -29.04 -7.45
N LYS A 419 -4.12 -29.29 -7.31
CA LYS A 419 -3.22 -28.37 -6.61
C LYS A 419 -3.31 -27.02 -7.30
N ALA A 420 -3.88 -26.03 -6.62
CA ALA A 420 -3.92 -24.67 -7.13
C ALA A 420 -2.49 -24.24 -7.51
N ALA A 421 -2.33 -23.60 -8.66
CA ALA A 421 -1.04 -23.02 -9.05
C ALA A 421 -0.55 -22.12 -7.92
N GLU A 422 0.73 -22.24 -7.55
CA GLU A 422 1.29 -21.43 -6.47
C GLU A 422 1.12 -19.95 -6.79
N PRO A 423 0.71 -19.11 -5.82
CA PRO A 423 0.44 -17.70 -6.08
C PRO A 423 1.70 -16.99 -6.56
N VAL A 424 1.60 -16.35 -7.72
CA VAL A 424 2.68 -15.51 -8.25
C VAL A 424 2.59 -14.14 -7.61
N TRP A 425 3.51 -13.85 -6.69
CA TRP A 425 3.61 -12.58 -5.99
C TRP A 425 4.45 -11.59 -6.75
N ARG A 426 4.07 -10.31 -6.72
CA ARG A 426 4.92 -9.26 -7.28
C ARG A 426 6.27 -9.20 -6.55
N PRO A 427 7.38 -9.04 -7.27
CA PRO A 427 8.69 -8.90 -6.66
C PRO A 427 8.82 -7.50 -6.03
N SER A 428 8.27 -7.32 -4.83
CA SER A 428 8.38 -6.07 -4.07
C SER A 428 8.70 -6.36 -2.61
N VAL A 429 9.56 -5.53 -2.02
CA VAL A 429 9.77 -5.53 -0.56
C VAL A 429 8.76 -4.62 0.15
N ARG A 430 8.15 -3.65 -0.56
CA ARG A 430 7.24 -2.65 0.04
C ARG A 430 5.79 -3.09 -0.01
N ALA A 431 5.42 -3.86 -1.02
CA ALA A 431 4.04 -4.30 -1.26
C ALA A 431 3.92 -5.83 -1.31
N ARG A 432 2.77 -6.34 -0.90
CA ARG A 432 2.40 -7.76 -1.00
C ARG A 432 1.10 -7.87 -1.77
N GLY A 433 1.22 -8.18 -3.05
CA GLY A 433 0.07 -8.38 -3.91
C GLY A 433 0.38 -9.33 -5.05
N LEU A 434 -0.66 -10.05 -5.47
CA LEU A 434 -0.58 -11.00 -6.57
C LEU A 434 -0.30 -10.30 -7.89
N VAL A 435 0.47 -10.96 -8.76
CA VAL A 435 0.60 -10.57 -10.17
C VAL A 435 -0.69 -10.91 -10.90
N THR A 436 -1.18 -12.14 -10.68
CA THR A 436 -2.39 -12.68 -11.32
C THR A 436 -3.19 -13.51 -10.32
N LEU A 437 -4.51 -13.50 -10.49
CA LEU A 437 -5.46 -14.36 -9.80
C LEU A 437 -6.46 -14.90 -10.85
N PRO A 438 -6.06 -15.90 -11.64
CA PRO A 438 -6.91 -16.47 -12.67
C PRO A 438 -8.00 -17.36 -12.05
N VAL A 439 -9.24 -17.18 -12.49
CA VAL A 439 -10.42 -17.91 -12.01
C VAL A 439 -11.27 -18.42 -13.16
N ARG A 440 -12.06 -19.45 -12.87
CA ARG A 440 -13.14 -19.99 -13.70
C ARG A 440 -14.45 -20.03 -12.93
N PHE A 441 -15.56 -19.94 -13.64
CA PHE A 441 -16.93 -19.95 -13.12
C PHE A 441 -17.88 -20.33 -14.25
N THR A 442 -19.12 -20.70 -13.94
CA THR A 442 -20.13 -20.98 -14.96
C THR A 442 -20.44 -19.69 -15.73
N PRO A 443 -20.33 -19.69 -17.08
CA PRO A 443 -20.67 -18.52 -17.89
C PRO A 443 -22.11 -18.06 -17.63
N VAL A 444 -22.28 -16.79 -17.28
CA VAL A 444 -23.60 -16.19 -17.11
C VAL A 444 -23.97 -15.54 -18.43
N VAL A 445 -24.79 -16.23 -19.22
CA VAL A 445 -25.38 -15.65 -20.45
C VAL A 445 -26.46 -14.67 -20.02
N ARG A 446 -26.37 -13.43 -20.50
CA ARG A 446 -27.48 -12.47 -20.42
C ARG A 446 -28.38 -12.61 -21.63
#